data_AF-A0AAU1FFX3-F1
#
_entry.id   AF-A0AAU1FFX3-F1
#
_cell.length_a   1.000
_cell.length_b   1.000
_cell.length_c   1.000
_cell.angle_alpha   90.00
_cell.angle_beta   90.00
_cell.angle_gamma   90.00
#
_symmetry.space_group_name_H-M   'P 1'
#
loop_
_entity.id
_entity.type
_entity.pdbx_description
1 polymer ?
#
loop_
_entity_poly.entity_id
_entity_poly.type
_entity_poly.pdbx_seq_one_letter_code
_entity_poly.pdbx_strand_id
1 'polypeptide(L)'
;MDTRQYVAHSYMLQGLGREGASLRAVDYFCDSVRVRSVERANGDLASYRSKNTGIAAYQECRNSSRERVARNAERTDVTGYMALFSHPRISVIFATRPGYPLYTIPFIRVFGLAVGLWAASLVATVLASGFVVLILRTLGVSVPLALLGQVLYYALPTGREAMQPLCEGLLLCLLLAGILGCVRILRGRIASGTALTLLAFAGAAGVKYAQTLLAVAGIAAMTALLVCARRVRRREFARPELAVLAVTAAFTVALQLVITALALPSTRSGLQDLLTVHYSRSMAPHPWHAFLRLSAAFWKEWLRAALMEPLVLLLLAGGAWGAFRYHRPFACVMLGTAVAGFVNQAGHPETAMGPRLMVMAMLLPVCGIPLLVESHARRYGMRGQDAVLPPRVGRQSPAPESVSR
;
A
#
# COMPACT_ATOMS: atom_id res chain seq x y z
N MET A 1 -12.81 11.34 5.33
CA MET A 1 -13.84 11.54 4.29
C MET A 1 -14.24 10.22 3.63
N ASP A 2 -13.30 9.32 3.40
CA ASP A 2 -13.52 8.05 2.69
C ASP A 2 -14.29 6.99 3.50
N THR A 3 -14.04 6.87 4.81
CA THR A 3 -14.67 5.83 5.64
C THR A 3 -16.21 5.89 5.60
N ARG A 4 -16.82 7.08 5.65
CA ARG A 4 -18.29 7.22 5.56
C ARG A 4 -18.86 6.69 4.23
N GLN A 5 -18.12 6.84 3.12
CA GLN A 5 -18.53 6.33 1.81
C GLN A 5 -18.54 4.80 1.80
N TYR A 6 -17.47 4.18 2.31
CA TYR A 6 -17.38 2.73 2.42
C TYR A 6 -18.39 2.13 3.39
N VAL A 7 -18.70 2.81 4.49
CA VAL A 7 -19.74 2.39 5.45
C VAL A 7 -21.12 2.43 4.81
N ALA A 8 -21.47 3.52 4.13
CA ALA A 8 -22.74 3.62 3.42
C ALA A 8 -22.87 2.49 2.38
N HIS A 9 -21.82 2.26 1.59
CA HIS A 9 -21.81 1.18 0.59
C HIS A 9 -21.95 -0.20 1.25
N SER A 10 -21.28 -0.44 2.39
CA SER A 10 -21.40 -1.70 3.14
C SER A 10 -22.82 -1.96 3.63
N TYR A 11 -23.55 -0.93 4.07
CA TYR A 11 -24.95 -1.08 4.45
C TYR A 11 -25.88 -1.30 3.25
N MET A 12 -25.62 -0.62 2.12
CA MET A 12 -26.38 -0.84 0.89
C MET A 12 -26.21 -2.27 0.37
N LEU A 13 -25.00 -2.83 0.41
CA LEU A 13 -24.74 -4.24 0.05
C LEU A 13 -25.40 -5.24 1.00
N GLN A 14 -25.79 -4.81 2.21
CA GLN A 14 -26.55 -5.61 3.14
C GLN A 14 -28.08 -5.50 2.94
N GLY A 15 -28.53 -4.76 1.91
CA GLY A 15 -29.94 -4.58 1.58
C GLY A 15 -30.58 -3.32 2.18
N LEU A 16 -29.81 -2.48 2.87
CA LEU A 16 -30.34 -1.23 3.40
C LEU A 16 -30.54 -0.20 2.27
N GLY A 17 -31.68 0.47 2.24
CA GLY A 17 -31.93 1.53 1.25
C GLY A 17 -30.87 2.65 1.30
N ARG A 18 -30.65 3.33 0.17
CA ARG A 18 -29.62 4.40 0.00
C ARG A 18 -29.67 5.47 1.08
N GLU A 19 -30.88 5.90 1.43
CA GLU A 19 -31.11 6.93 2.45
C GLU A 19 -30.75 6.41 3.86
N GLY A 20 -31.29 5.26 4.26
CA GLY A 20 -30.97 4.64 5.55
C GLY A 20 -29.48 4.33 5.72
N ALA A 21 -28.83 3.86 4.65
CA ALA A 21 -27.39 3.61 4.63
C ALA A 21 -26.58 4.91 4.77
N SER A 22 -26.99 5.97 4.08
CA SER A 22 -26.35 7.28 4.17
C SER A 22 -26.50 7.90 5.56
N LEU A 23 -27.68 7.80 6.17
CA LEU A 23 -27.94 8.31 7.52
C LEU A 23 -27.11 7.56 8.59
N ARG A 24 -27.04 6.23 8.53
CA ARG A 24 -26.19 5.45 9.46
C ARG A 24 -24.71 5.77 9.33
N ALA A 25 -24.23 5.99 8.10
CA ALA A 25 -22.86 6.42 7.86
C ALA A 25 -22.58 7.83 8.39
N VAL A 26 -23.55 8.74 8.29
CA VAL A 26 -23.47 10.08 8.86
C VAL A 26 -23.40 10.02 10.39
N ASP A 27 -24.23 9.21 11.05
CA ASP A 27 -24.22 9.10 12.51
C ASP A 27 -22.86 8.64 13.03
N TYR A 28 -22.26 7.62 12.40
CA TYR A 28 -20.90 7.17 12.70
C TYR A 28 -19.85 8.26 12.46
N PHE A 29 -19.94 8.98 11.34
CA PHE A 29 -19.01 10.05 11.03
C PHE A 29 -19.11 11.19 12.03
N CYS A 30 -20.31 11.62 12.41
CA CYS A 30 -20.51 12.72 13.34
C CYS A 30 -20.06 12.35 14.76
N ASP A 31 -20.13 11.08 15.16
CA ASP A 31 -19.51 10.65 16.42
C ASP A 31 -17.98 10.82 16.40
N SER A 32 -17.32 10.57 15.26
CA SER A 32 -15.88 10.87 15.10
C SER A 32 -15.57 12.38 15.13
N VAL A 33 -16.53 13.24 14.78
CA VAL A 33 -16.40 14.70 14.88
C VAL A 33 -16.52 15.13 16.35
N ARG A 34 -17.45 14.54 17.08
CA ARG A 34 -17.61 14.73 18.53
C ARG A 34 -16.30 14.43 19.26
N VAL A 35 -15.75 13.22 19.07
CA VAL A 35 -14.49 12.81 19.74
C VAL A 35 -13.35 13.77 19.44
N ARG A 36 -13.15 14.13 18.17
CA ARG A 36 -12.10 15.10 17.77
C ARG A 36 -12.32 16.50 18.33
N SER A 37 -13.57 16.93 18.49
CA SER A 37 -13.86 18.23 19.10
C SER A 37 -13.49 18.27 20.58
N VAL A 38 -13.73 17.15 21.29
CA VAL A 38 -13.32 16.99 22.70
C VAL A 38 -11.80 16.94 22.82
N GLU A 39 -11.13 16.15 21.98
CA GLU A 39 -9.66 16.07 21.96
C GLU A 39 -9.01 17.44 21.72
N ARG A 40 -9.53 18.24 20.77
CA ARG A 40 -9.01 19.60 20.53
C ARG A 40 -9.25 20.53 21.71
N ALA A 41 -10.43 20.49 22.32
CA ALA A 41 -10.73 21.30 23.49
C ALA A 41 -9.88 20.92 24.71
N ASN A 42 -9.54 19.65 24.85
CA ASN A 42 -8.64 19.17 25.90
C ASN A 42 -7.16 19.49 25.61
N GLY A 43 -6.77 19.60 24.34
CA GLY A 43 -5.41 19.96 23.93
C GLY A 43 -5.13 21.46 23.94
N ASP A 44 -6.17 22.29 23.99
CA ASP A 44 -6.06 23.74 24.06
C ASP A 44 -6.18 24.22 25.51
N LEU A 45 -5.08 24.76 26.04
CA LEU A 45 -5.00 25.28 27.41
C LEU A 45 -6.05 26.35 27.71
N ALA A 46 -6.49 27.11 26.70
CA ALA A 46 -7.52 28.13 26.86
C ALA A 46 -8.91 27.53 27.08
N SER A 47 -9.19 26.36 26.48
CA SER A 47 -10.48 25.68 26.56
C SER A 47 -10.49 24.47 27.50
N TYR A 48 -9.34 24.10 28.08
CA TYR A 48 -9.19 22.97 29.00
C TYR A 48 -10.13 22.98 30.21
N ARG A 49 -10.47 24.16 30.76
CA ARG A 49 -11.44 24.29 31.87
C ARG A 49 -12.90 24.19 31.44
N SER A 50 -13.18 24.36 30.15
CA SER A 50 -14.53 24.18 29.62
C SER A 50 -14.83 22.69 29.52
N LYS A 51 -15.91 22.23 30.16
CA LYS A 51 -16.41 20.85 30.01
C LYS A 51 -17.03 20.67 28.62
N ASN A 52 -16.22 20.72 27.57
CA ASN A 52 -16.71 20.49 26.22
C ASN A 52 -16.98 18.99 26.02
N THR A 53 -18.25 18.63 25.90
CA THR A 53 -18.70 17.25 25.65
C THR A 53 -18.73 16.90 24.16
N GLY A 54 -18.51 17.89 23.28
CA GLY A 54 -18.59 17.76 21.83
C GLY A 54 -20.02 17.56 21.28
N ILE A 55 -21.05 17.60 22.13
CA ILE A 55 -22.45 17.34 21.73
C ILE A 55 -22.93 18.36 20.69
N ALA A 56 -22.61 19.64 20.87
CA ALA A 56 -22.96 20.68 19.90
C ALA A 56 -22.33 20.41 18.52
N ALA A 57 -21.05 20.01 18.49
CA ALA A 57 -20.37 19.66 17.25
C ALA A 57 -20.98 18.42 16.57
N TYR A 58 -21.42 17.43 17.36
CA TYR A 58 -22.15 16.27 16.84
C TYR A 58 -23.49 16.68 16.21
N GLN A 59 -24.29 17.47 16.92
CA GLN A 59 -25.61 17.90 16.47
C GLN A 59 -25.52 18.75 15.19
N GLU A 60 -24.58 19.70 15.15
CA GLU A 60 -24.35 20.53 13.98
C GLU A 60 -23.91 19.71 12.76
N CYS A 61 -22.98 18.76 12.95
CA CYS A 61 -22.58 17.81 11.92
C CYS A 61 -23.77 17.00 11.40
N ARG A 62 -24.61 16.51 12.32
CA ARG A 62 -25.73 15.64 11.99
C ARG A 62 -26.83 16.40 11.25
N ASN A 63 -27.17 17.61 11.68
CA ASN A 63 -28.21 18.44 11.05
C ASN A 63 -27.79 18.82 9.62
N SER A 64 -26.61 19.41 9.46
CA SER A 64 -26.08 19.82 8.14
C SER A 64 -25.94 18.63 7.17
N SER A 65 -25.54 17.46 7.66
CA SER A 65 -25.41 16.25 6.84
C SER A 65 -26.76 15.64 6.47
N ARG A 66 -27.74 15.65 7.39
CA ARG A 66 -29.11 15.17 7.12
C ARG A 66 -29.81 16.01 6.08
N GLU A 67 -29.71 17.33 6.17
CA GLU A 67 -30.25 18.23 5.14
C GLU A 67 -29.65 17.93 3.77
N ARG A 68 -28.33 17.67 3.70
CA ARG A 68 -27.68 17.27 2.44
C ARG A 68 -28.21 15.94 1.91
N VAL A 69 -28.41 14.95 2.77
CA VAL A 69 -28.98 13.66 2.37
C VAL A 69 -30.40 13.85 1.85
N ALA A 70 -31.25 14.60 2.55
CA ALA A 70 -32.62 14.90 2.12
C ALA A 70 -32.65 15.62 0.77
N ARG A 71 -31.87 16.70 0.60
CA ARG A 71 -31.75 17.43 -0.67
C ARG A 71 -31.28 16.55 -1.84
N ASN A 72 -30.47 15.53 -1.56
CA ASN A 72 -29.96 14.63 -2.59
C ASN A 72 -30.81 13.37 -2.76
N ALA A 73 -31.79 13.09 -1.90
CA ALA A 73 -32.64 11.90 -2.00
C ALA A 73 -33.58 11.98 -3.22
N GLU A 74 -33.99 13.18 -3.61
CA GLU A 74 -34.86 13.45 -4.76
C GLU A 74 -34.11 13.43 -6.10
N ARG A 75 -32.78 13.34 -6.06
CA ARG A 75 -31.95 13.41 -7.26
C ARG A 75 -31.97 12.09 -8.03
N THR A 76 -32.30 12.17 -9.32
CA THR A 76 -32.31 11.01 -10.25
C THR A 76 -30.92 10.65 -10.78
N ASP A 77 -29.93 11.56 -10.69
CA ASP A 77 -28.55 11.33 -11.12
C ASP A 77 -27.69 10.55 -10.10
N VAL A 78 -28.25 10.22 -8.93
CA VAL A 78 -27.59 9.42 -7.88
C VAL A 78 -28.25 8.04 -7.81
N THR A 79 -27.70 7.06 -8.51
CA THR A 79 -28.29 5.71 -8.63
C THR A 79 -27.48 4.64 -7.90
N GLY A 80 -28.10 3.48 -7.65
CA GLY A 80 -27.43 2.29 -7.14
C GLY A 80 -26.76 2.48 -5.76
N TYR A 81 -25.47 2.17 -5.67
CA TYR A 81 -24.69 2.14 -4.42
C TYR A 81 -24.03 3.47 -4.04
N MET A 82 -24.54 4.59 -4.55
CA MET A 82 -23.97 5.93 -4.33
C MET A 82 -24.51 6.56 -3.05
N ALA A 83 -23.61 7.04 -2.18
CA ALA A 83 -24.01 7.71 -0.95
C ALA A 83 -24.51 9.14 -1.20
N LEU A 84 -25.52 9.57 -0.44
CA LEU A 84 -26.27 10.81 -0.66
C LEU A 84 -25.67 12.06 0.00
N PHE A 85 -24.59 11.93 0.78
CA PHE A 85 -23.97 13.06 1.50
C PHE A 85 -22.78 13.71 0.76
N SER A 86 -22.39 13.20 -0.40
CA SER A 86 -21.29 13.75 -1.22
C SER A 86 -21.75 14.06 -2.64
N HIS A 87 -20.95 14.84 -3.35
CA HIS A 87 -21.19 15.16 -4.75
C HIS A 87 -21.27 13.88 -5.60
N PRO A 88 -22.19 13.75 -6.57
CA PRO A 88 -22.39 12.51 -7.33
C PRO A 88 -21.10 11.95 -7.96
N ARG A 89 -20.27 12.84 -8.54
CA ARG A 89 -18.96 12.46 -9.13
C ARG A 89 -18.03 11.75 -8.15
N ILE A 90 -18.06 12.12 -6.87
CA ILE A 90 -17.26 11.48 -5.82
C ILE A 90 -17.86 10.12 -5.47
N SER A 91 -19.19 10.06 -5.30
CA SER A 91 -19.88 8.82 -4.94
C SER A 91 -19.70 7.72 -6.01
N VAL A 92 -19.59 8.05 -7.30
CA VAL A 92 -19.27 7.07 -8.37
C VAL A 92 -17.89 6.41 -8.15
N ILE A 93 -16.90 7.17 -7.69
CA ILE A 93 -15.54 6.66 -7.44
C ILE A 93 -15.55 5.58 -6.36
N PHE A 94 -16.41 5.71 -5.35
CA PHE A 94 -16.54 4.73 -4.27
C PHE A 94 -17.49 3.58 -4.61
N ALA A 95 -18.54 3.84 -5.41
CA ALA A 95 -19.47 2.81 -5.87
C ALA A 95 -18.78 1.78 -6.78
N THR A 96 -17.76 2.19 -7.54
CA THR A 96 -16.97 1.31 -8.43
C THR A 96 -15.91 0.48 -7.68
N ARG A 97 -15.85 0.55 -6.35
CA ARG A 97 -14.84 -0.12 -5.50
C ARG A 97 -15.49 -0.97 -4.41
N PRO A 98 -16.16 -2.08 -4.77
CA PRO A 98 -16.91 -2.88 -3.81
C PRO A 98 -16.02 -3.75 -2.90
N GLY A 99 -14.74 -3.94 -3.22
CA GLY A 99 -13.88 -4.90 -2.52
C GLY A 99 -13.73 -4.65 -1.02
N TYR A 100 -13.51 -3.39 -0.61
CA TYR A 100 -13.40 -3.05 0.81
C TYR A 100 -14.76 -3.13 1.54
N PRO A 101 -15.86 -2.57 1.02
CA PRO A 101 -17.19 -2.78 1.57
C PRO A 101 -17.56 -4.26 1.77
N LEU A 102 -17.33 -5.10 0.76
CA LEU A 102 -17.60 -6.54 0.84
C LEU A 102 -16.78 -7.21 1.95
N TYR A 103 -15.51 -6.85 2.07
CA TYR A 103 -14.64 -7.33 3.14
C TYR A 103 -15.14 -6.93 4.54
N THR A 104 -15.70 -5.73 4.70
CA THR A 104 -16.14 -5.24 6.02
C THR A 104 -17.51 -5.78 6.46
N ILE A 105 -18.36 -6.27 5.54
CA ILE A 105 -19.69 -6.80 5.86
C ILE A 105 -19.69 -7.84 7.00
N PRO A 106 -18.90 -8.94 6.95
CA PRO A 106 -18.95 -9.96 8.00
C PRO A 106 -18.59 -9.38 9.38
N PHE A 107 -17.60 -8.49 9.45
CA PHE A 107 -17.20 -7.87 10.71
C PHE A 107 -18.25 -6.91 11.25
N ILE A 108 -18.85 -6.08 10.38
CA ILE A 108 -19.91 -5.15 10.77
C ILE A 108 -21.15 -5.91 11.25
N ARG A 109 -21.49 -7.03 10.61
CA ARG A 109 -22.64 -7.87 11.01
C ARG A 109 -22.44 -8.53 12.37
N VAL A 110 -21.24 -9.03 12.66
CA VAL A 110 -20.96 -9.77 13.89
C VAL A 110 -20.67 -8.84 15.08
N PHE A 111 -19.91 -7.77 14.87
CA PHE A 111 -19.40 -6.92 15.96
C PHE A 111 -20.03 -5.52 16.00
N GLY A 112 -20.93 -5.21 15.06
CA GLY A 112 -21.43 -3.85 14.87
C GLY A 112 -20.42 -2.96 14.12
N LEU A 113 -20.81 -1.71 13.85
CA LEU A 113 -20.07 -0.85 12.92
C LEU A 113 -18.66 -0.47 13.40
N ALA A 114 -18.56 0.13 14.59
CA ALA A 114 -17.29 0.67 15.07
C ALA A 114 -16.27 -0.45 15.34
N VAL A 115 -16.66 -1.45 16.13
CA VAL A 115 -15.80 -2.59 16.47
C VAL A 115 -15.54 -3.46 15.24
N GLY A 116 -16.54 -3.65 14.38
CA GLY A 116 -16.37 -4.40 13.13
C GLY A 116 -15.37 -3.77 12.17
N LEU A 117 -15.42 -2.45 11.96
CA LEU A 117 -14.43 -1.76 11.13
C LEU A 117 -13.03 -1.83 11.73
N TRP A 118 -12.91 -1.63 13.05
CA TRP A 118 -11.62 -1.76 13.74
C TRP A 118 -11.06 -3.18 13.63
N ALA A 119 -11.88 -4.20 13.88
CA ALA A 119 -11.49 -5.61 13.76
C ALA A 119 -11.09 -5.96 12.32
N ALA A 120 -11.82 -5.46 11.32
CA ALA A 120 -11.49 -5.67 9.91
C ALA A 120 -10.11 -5.07 9.55
N SER A 121 -9.79 -3.86 10.03
CA SER A 121 -8.47 -3.25 9.84
C SER A 121 -7.37 -3.97 10.61
N LEU A 122 -7.65 -4.43 11.84
CA LEU A 122 -6.74 -5.23 12.65
C LEU A 122 -6.36 -6.52 11.90
N VAL A 123 -7.36 -7.28 11.43
CA VAL A 123 -7.14 -8.52 10.69
C VAL A 123 -6.33 -8.28 9.42
N ALA A 124 -6.69 -7.26 8.62
CA ALA A 124 -5.96 -6.94 7.39
C ALA A 124 -4.48 -6.61 7.66
N THR A 125 -4.20 -5.85 8.73
CA THR A 125 -2.83 -5.46 9.08
C THR A 125 -2.02 -6.63 9.63
N VAL A 126 -2.62 -7.47 10.47
CA VAL A 126 -1.96 -8.67 11.00
C VAL A 126 -1.60 -9.61 9.84
N LEU A 127 -2.54 -9.87 8.93
CA LEU A 127 -2.31 -10.68 7.73
C LEU A 127 -1.22 -10.08 6.84
N ALA A 128 -1.25 -8.77 6.58
CA ALA A 128 -0.22 -8.07 5.82
C ALA A 128 1.17 -8.25 6.46
N SER A 129 1.28 -8.06 7.77
CA SER A 129 2.54 -8.28 8.50
C SER A 129 3.02 -9.74 8.40
N GLY A 130 2.08 -10.71 8.43
CA GLY A 130 2.36 -12.13 8.21
C GLY A 130 2.91 -12.40 6.81
N PHE A 131 2.38 -11.74 5.78
CA PHE A 131 2.92 -11.84 4.42
C PHE A 131 4.35 -11.29 4.32
N VAL A 132 4.71 -10.24 5.07
CA VAL A 132 6.11 -9.77 5.16
C VAL A 132 7.02 -10.88 5.67
N VAL A 133 6.64 -11.54 6.77
CA VAL A 133 7.39 -12.67 7.34
C VAL A 133 7.49 -13.80 6.30
N LEU A 134 6.39 -14.17 5.64
CA LEU A 134 6.39 -15.23 4.62
C LEU A 134 7.26 -14.89 3.42
N ILE A 135 7.27 -13.64 2.94
CA ILE A 135 8.15 -13.17 1.87
C ILE A 135 9.61 -13.37 2.27
N LEU A 136 10.01 -12.86 3.44
CA LEU A 136 11.39 -12.94 3.93
C LEU A 136 11.82 -14.40 4.17
N ARG A 137 10.94 -15.23 4.74
CA ARG A 137 11.19 -16.67 4.93
C ARG A 137 11.30 -17.42 3.60
N THR A 138 10.50 -17.07 2.59
CA THR A 138 10.58 -17.68 1.25
C THR A 138 11.88 -17.32 0.54
N LEU A 139 12.44 -16.14 0.84
CA LEU A 139 13.79 -15.70 0.43
C LEU A 139 14.93 -16.34 1.26
N GLY A 140 14.60 -17.15 2.25
CA GLY A 140 15.57 -17.87 3.09
C GLY A 140 16.18 -17.03 4.21
N VAL A 141 15.59 -15.90 4.58
CA VAL A 141 16.04 -15.06 5.70
C VAL A 141 15.77 -15.77 7.03
N SER A 142 16.67 -15.61 8.01
CA SER A 142 16.49 -16.14 9.36
C SER A 142 15.19 -15.65 10.04
N VAL A 143 14.63 -16.46 10.94
CA VAL A 143 13.38 -16.11 11.66
C VAL A 143 13.47 -14.76 12.41
N PRO A 144 14.51 -14.45 13.19
CA PRO A 144 14.57 -13.17 13.90
C PRO A 144 14.59 -11.96 12.95
N LEU A 145 15.26 -12.06 11.80
CA LEU A 145 15.25 -10.98 10.81
C LEU A 145 13.93 -10.91 10.02
N ALA A 146 13.25 -12.03 9.81
CA ALA A 146 11.89 -12.02 9.28
C ALA A 146 10.92 -11.30 10.24
N LEU A 147 11.05 -11.53 11.56
CA LEU A 147 10.28 -10.83 12.58
C LEU A 147 10.67 -9.34 12.68
N LEU A 148 11.93 -8.99 12.45
CA LEU A 148 12.33 -7.57 12.31
C LEU A 148 11.57 -6.88 11.17
N GLY A 149 11.38 -7.55 10.04
CA GLY A 149 10.53 -7.03 8.96
C GLY A 149 9.09 -6.79 9.42
N GLN A 150 8.54 -7.69 10.24
CA GLN A 150 7.22 -7.52 10.84
C GLN A 150 7.16 -6.32 11.80
N VAL A 151 8.17 -6.16 12.66
CA VAL A 151 8.30 -5.01 13.57
C VAL A 151 8.38 -3.71 12.78
N LEU A 152 9.19 -3.66 11.72
CA LEU A 152 9.29 -2.51 10.82
C LEU A 152 7.95 -2.21 10.13
N TYR A 153 7.19 -3.23 9.73
CA TYR A 153 5.87 -3.04 9.14
C TYR A 153 4.93 -2.31 10.10
N TYR A 154 4.97 -2.63 11.40
CA TYR A 154 4.16 -1.95 12.41
C TYR A 154 4.70 -0.57 12.81
N ALA A 155 6.03 -0.43 12.91
CA ALA A 155 6.67 0.80 13.37
C ALA A 155 6.68 1.92 12.32
N LEU A 156 6.75 1.56 11.03
CA LEU A 156 6.71 2.51 9.93
C LEU A 156 5.27 2.94 9.61
N PRO A 157 5.08 4.01 8.79
CA PRO A 157 3.75 4.49 8.43
C PRO A 157 2.81 3.41 7.87
N THR A 158 3.34 2.32 7.31
CA THR A 158 2.56 1.15 6.86
C THR A 158 1.63 0.61 7.95
N GLY A 159 2.09 0.49 9.19
CA GLY A 159 1.31 -0.09 10.28
C GLY A 159 0.20 0.84 10.74
N ARG A 160 0.54 2.13 10.95
CA ARG A 160 -0.43 3.16 11.33
C ARG A 160 -1.53 3.33 10.29
N GLU A 161 -1.17 3.37 9.02
CA GLU A 161 -2.14 3.56 7.93
C GLU A 161 -2.97 2.30 7.66
N ALA A 162 -2.41 1.10 7.85
CA ALA A 162 -3.15 -0.15 7.73
C ALA A 162 -4.18 -0.36 8.85
N MET A 163 -3.88 0.14 10.06
CA MET A 163 -4.78 0.08 11.22
C MET A 163 -5.99 1.00 11.13
N GLN A 164 -5.95 2.03 10.28
CA GLN A 164 -7.09 2.92 10.11
C GLN A 164 -8.26 2.16 9.45
N PRO A 165 -9.53 2.50 9.77
CA PRO A 165 -10.72 1.96 9.11
C PRO A 165 -10.87 2.54 7.70
N LEU A 166 -9.90 2.20 6.86
CA LEU A 166 -9.71 2.60 5.48
C LEU A 166 -9.29 1.36 4.67
N CYS A 167 -9.41 1.47 3.35
CA CYS A 167 -9.05 0.40 2.44
C CYS A 167 -7.53 0.16 2.30
N GLU A 168 -6.67 1.04 2.83
CA GLU A 168 -5.21 0.92 2.65
C GLU A 168 -4.65 -0.35 3.29
N GLY A 169 -5.12 -0.73 4.48
CA GLY A 169 -4.66 -1.95 5.14
C GLY A 169 -4.97 -3.21 4.31
N LEU A 170 -6.20 -3.31 3.80
CA LEU A 170 -6.60 -4.40 2.92
C LEU A 170 -5.83 -4.38 1.59
N LEU A 171 -5.62 -3.20 1.00
CA LEU A 171 -4.84 -3.05 -0.21
C LEU A 171 -3.39 -3.52 0.00
N LEU A 172 -2.72 -3.08 1.07
CA LEU A 172 -1.37 -3.49 1.42
C LEU A 172 -1.28 -5.00 1.65
N CYS A 173 -2.26 -5.58 2.35
CA CYS A 173 -2.36 -7.03 2.55
C CYS A 173 -2.39 -7.79 1.21
N LEU A 174 -3.24 -7.36 0.28
CA LEU A 174 -3.39 -7.99 -1.04
C LEU A 174 -2.17 -7.75 -1.93
N LEU A 175 -1.56 -6.56 -1.89
CA LEU A 175 -0.31 -6.28 -2.61
C LEU A 175 0.83 -7.16 -2.10
N LEU A 176 0.98 -7.32 -0.77
CA LEU A 176 1.99 -8.20 -0.18
C LEU A 176 1.74 -9.67 -0.51
N ALA A 177 0.48 -10.12 -0.53
CA ALA A 177 0.14 -11.47 -1.01
C ALA A 177 0.54 -11.66 -2.49
N GLY A 178 0.31 -10.65 -3.33
CA GLY A 178 0.73 -10.65 -4.74
C GLY A 178 2.26 -10.67 -4.89
N ILE A 179 2.98 -9.87 -4.10
CA ILE A 179 4.44 -9.87 -4.05
C ILE A 179 4.99 -11.23 -3.58
N LEU A 180 4.35 -11.89 -2.60
CA LEU A 180 4.67 -13.26 -2.22
C LEU A 180 4.49 -14.24 -3.39
N GLY A 181 3.42 -14.05 -4.18
CA GLY A 181 3.23 -14.75 -5.45
C GLY A 181 4.40 -14.56 -6.41
N CYS A 182 4.82 -13.30 -6.64
CA CYS A 182 6.00 -13.00 -7.46
C CYS A 182 7.27 -13.68 -6.91
N VAL A 183 7.49 -13.65 -5.59
CA VAL A 183 8.62 -14.34 -4.95
C VAL A 183 8.57 -15.85 -5.18
N ARG A 184 7.39 -16.48 -5.12
CA ARG A 184 7.22 -17.90 -5.42
C ARG A 184 7.55 -18.23 -6.88
N ILE A 185 7.16 -17.38 -7.83
CA ILE A 185 7.57 -17.50 -9.24
C ILE A 185 9.10 -17.40 -9.34
N LEU A 186 9.72 -16.41 -8.68
CA LEU A 186 11.18 -16.22 -8.65
C LEU A 186 11.94 -17.42 -8.06
N ARG A 187 11.31 -18.19 -7.16
CA ARG A 187 11.86 -19.42 -6.58
C ARG A 187 11.53 -20.68 -7.40
N GLY A 188 10.97 -20.53 -8.60
CA GLY A 188 10.68 -21.62 -9.54
C GLY A 188 9.29 -22.26 -9.41
N ARG A 189 8.47 -21.85 -8.43
CA ARG A 189 7.10 -22.39 -8.24
C ARG A 189 6.09 -21.62 -9.09
N ILE A 190 6.28 -21.64 -10.40
CA ILE A 190 5.59 -20.76 -11.36
C ILE A 190 4.06 -20.87 -11.25
N ALA A 191 3.46 -22.06 -11.34
CA ALA A 191 2.00 -22.20 -11.32
C ALA A 191 1.35 -21.63 -10.06
N SER A 192 1.82 -22.06 -8.87
CA SER A 192 1.30 -21.57 -7.58
C SER A 192 1.56 -20.08 -7.38
N GLY A 193 2.71 -19.58 -7.83
CA GLY A 193 3.08 -18.17 -7.72
C GLY A 193 2.22 -17.30 -8.63
N THR A 194 1.96 -17.73 -9.86
CA THR A 194 1.08 -17.04 -10.81
C THR A 194 -0.35 -16.98 -10.29
N ALA A 195 -0.90 -18.10 -9.82
CA ALA A 195 -2.26 -18.13 -9.26
C ALA A 195 -2.42 -17.17 -8.08
N LEU A 196 -1.48 -17.19 -7.13
CA LEU A 196 -1.49 -16.27 -5.99
C LEU A 196 -1.35 -14.81 -6.42
N THR A 197 -0.44 -14.52 -7.37
CA THR A 197 -0.22 -13.16 -7.89
C THR A 197 -1.49 -12.60 -8.53
N LEU A 198 -2.12 -13.38 -9.41
CA LEU A 198 -3.32 -12.97 -10.13
C LEU A 198 -4.52 -12.80 -9.19
N LEU A 199 -4.77 -13.75 -8.29
CA LEU A 199 -5.87 -13.66 -7.33
C LEU A 199 -5.72 -12.45 -6.39
N ALA A 200 -4.50 -12.25 -5.87
CA ALA A 200 -4.24 -11.15 -4.95
C ALA A 200 -4.34 -9.78 -5.64
N PHE A 201 -3.79 -9.63 -6.84
CA PHE A 201 -3.91 -8.38 -7.60
C PHE A 201 -5.33 -8.13 -8.12
N ALA A 202 -6.08 -9.16 -8.50
CA ALA A 202 -7.50 -9.02 -8.84
C ALA A 202 -8.31 -8.51 -7.63
N GLY A 203 -8.08 -9.09 -6.45
CA GLY A 203 -8.65 -8.60 -5.20
C GLY A 203 -8.25 -7.15 -4.91
N ALA A 204 -6.96 -6.82 -5.05
CA ALA A 204 -6.46 -5.46 -4.85
C ALA A 204 -7.12 -4.47 -5.81
N ALA A 205 -7.33 -4.87 -7.07
CA ALA A 205 -8.02 -4.05 -8.07
C ALA A 205 -9.49 -3.78 -7.70
N GLY A 206 -10.19 -4.79 -7.14
CA GLY A 206 -11.55 -4.62 -6.62
C GLY A 206 -11.65 -3.68 -5.42
N VAL A 207 -10.56 -3.54 -4.65
CA VAL A 207 -10.45 -2.56 -3.56
C VAL A 207 -10.10 -1.17 -4.12
N LYS A 208 -9.04 -1.09 -4.92
CA LYS A 208 -8.52 0.13 -5.54
C LYS A 208 -7.74 -0.17 -6.82
N TYR A 209 -8.45 -0.16 -7.95
CA TYR A 209 -7.88 -0.43 -9.28
C TYR A 209 -6.74 0.51 -9.67
N ALA A 210 -6.83 1.81 -9.39
CA ALA A 210 -5.82 2.79 -9.81
C ALA A 210 -4.46 2.57 -9.12
N GLN A 211 -4.45 2.39 -7.79
CA GLN A 211 -3.23 2.11 -7.04
C GLN A 211 -2.66 0.73 -7.38
N THR A 212 -3.53 -0.27 -7.60
CA THR A 212 -3.11 -1.60 -8.03
C THR A 212 -2.45 -1.55 -9.41
N LEU A 213 -3.05 -0.84 -10.37
CA LEU A 213 -2.48 -0.65 -11.71
C LEU A 213 -1.08 -0.02 -11.62
N LEU A 214 -0.92 1.06 -10.84
CA LEU A 214 0.38 1.68 -10.63
C LEU A 214 1.41 0.69 -10.06
N ALA A 215 1.03 -0.07 -9.04
CA ALA A 215 1.91 -1.04 -8.40
C ALA A 215 2.35 -2.16 -9.36
N VAL A 216 1.40 -2.78 -10.07
CA VAL A 216 1.70 -3.89 -10.99
C VAL A 216 2.45 -3.40 -12.23
N ALA A 217 2.10 -2.23 -12.77
CA ALA A 217 2.83 -1.61 -13.87
C ALA A 217 4.26 -1.24 -13.46
N GLY A 218 4.45 -0.72 -12.24
CA GLY A 218 5.77 -0.44 -11.69
C GLY A 218 6.63 -1.69 -11.56
N ILE A 219 6.06 -2.80 -11.07
CA ILE A 219 6.75 -4.11 -11.00
C ILE A 219 7.12 -4.59 -12.41
N ALA A 220 6.18 -4.53 -13.36
CA ALA A 220 6.41 -4.93 -14.75
C ALA A 220 7.53 -4.11 -15.39
N ALA A 221 7.50 -2.79 -15.25
CA ALA A 221 8.51 -1.89 -15.80
C ALA A 221 9.91 -2.15 -15.23
N MET A 222 10.03 -2.28 -13.90
CA MET A 222 11.33 -2.55 -13.27
C MET A 222 11.88 -3.95 -13.61
N THR A 223 11.00 -4.94 -13.75
CA THR A 223 11.39 -6.29 -14.19
C THR A 223 11.80 -6.30 -15.67
N ALA A 224 11.11 -5.55 -16.53
CA ALA A 224 11.48 -5.36 -17.92
C ALA A 224 12.86 -4.71 -18.05
N LEU A 225 13.14 -3.67 -17.26
CA LEU A 225 14.46 -3.03 -17.21
C LEU A 225 15.56 -4.02 -16.81
N LEU A 226 15.30 -4.89 -15.83
CA LEU A 226 16.23 -5.94 -15.44
C LEU A 226 16.50 -6.93 -16.58
N VAL A 227 15.45 -7.42 -17.24
CA VAL A 227 15.53 -8.35 -18.36
C VAL A 227 16.29 -7.72 -19.53
N CYS A 228 15.97 -6.47 -19.89
CA CYS A 228 16.67 -5.70 -20.93
C CYS A 228 18.15 -5.49 -20.58
N ALA A 229 18.47 -5.11 -19.34
CA ALA A 229 19.85 -4.93 -18.90
C ALA A 229 20.67 -6.23 -18.97
N ARG A 230 20.05 -7.39 -18.71
CA ARG A 230 20.72 -8.70 -18.89
C ARG A 230 20.89 -9.07 -20.35
N ARG A 231 19.90 -8.78 -21.20
CA ARG A 231 19.97 -8.97 -22.66
C ARG A 231 21.14 -8.22 -23.26
N VAL A 232 21.28 -6.94 -22.92
CA VAL A 232 22.40 -6.09 -23.39
C VAL A 232 23.75 -6.64 -22.93
N ARG A 233 23.81 -7.21 -21.72
CA ARG A 233 25.03 -7.84 -21.16
C ARG A 233 25.25 -9.29 -21.62
N ARG A 234 24.48 -9.79 -22.59
CA ARG A 234 24.54 -11.17 -23.10
C ARG A 234 24.50 -12.25 -22.01
N ARG A 235 23.75 -11.99 -20.93
CA ARG A 235 23.55 -12.96 -19.84
C ARG A 235 22.30 -13.78 -20.12
N GLU A 236 22.34 -15.06 -19.74
CA GLU A 236 21.18 -15.93 -19.86
C GLU A 236 19.97 -15.40 -19.07
N PHE A 237 18.79 -15.61 -19.65
CA PHE A 237 17.53 -15.23 -19.05
C PHE A 237 17.08 -16.32 -18.08
N ALA A 238 16.82 -15.94 -16.84
CA ALA A 238 16.12 -16.83 -15.93
C ALA A 238 14.64 -16.88 -16.33
N ARG A 239 14.16 -18.07 -16.74
CA ARG A 239 12.72 -18.38 -16.93
C ARG A 239 11.79 -17.74 -15.87
N PRO A 240 12.11 -17.76 -14.56
CA PRO A 240 11.23 -17.15 -13.56
C PRO A 240 11.08 -15.63 -13.65
N GLU A 241 12.10 -14.89 -14.11
CA GLU A 241 12.02 -13.43 -14.26
C GLU A 241 11.09 -13.03 -15.41
N LEU A 242 11.17 -13.79 -16.52
CA LEU A 242 10.25 -13.63 -17.65
C LEU A 242 8.82 -13.98 -17.25
N ALA A 243 8.61 -15.00 -16.41
CA ALA A 243 7.29 -15.33 -15.90
C ALA A 243 6.69 -14.20 -15.04
N VAL A 244 7.48 -13.58 -14.14
CA VAL A 244 7.02 -12.40 -13.38
C VAL A 244 6.66 -11.26 -14.32
N LEU A 245 7.53 -10.95 -15.29
CA LEU A 245 7.26 -9.90 -16.28
C LEU A 245 5.99 -10.19 -17.07
N ALA A 246 5.83 -11.41 -17.60
CA ALA A 246 4.67 -11.79 -18.39
C ALA A 246 3.37 -11.67 -17.59
N VAL A 247 3.34 -12.19 -16.36
CA VAL A 247 2.13 -12.13 -15.49
C VAL A 247 1.78 -10.69 -15.14
N THR A 248 2.77 -9.89 -14.72
CA THR A 248 2.53 -8.49 -14.31
C THR A 248 2.19 -7.58 -15.49
N ALA A 249 2.83 -7.76 -16.64
CA ALA A 249 2.51 -7.03 -17.86
C ALA A 249 1.11 -7.40 -18.39
N ALA A 250 0.79 -8.70 -18.48
CA ALA A 250 -0.53 -9.16 -18.91
C ALA A 250 -1.64 -8.65 -17.98
N PHE A 251 -1.43 -8.72 -16.65
CA PHE A 251 -2.39 -8.17 -15.69
C PHE A 251 -2.55 -6.65 -15.84
N THR A 252 -1.45 -5.91 -16.03
CA THR A 252 -1.49 -4.45 -16.24
C THR A 252 -2.34 -4.10 -17.46
N VAL A 253 -2.11 -4.78 -18.60
CA VAL A 253 -2.88 -4.57 -19.82
C VAL A 253 -4.35 -4.95 -19.61
N ALA A 254 -4.62 -6.13 -19.05
CA ALA A 254 -5.98 -6.58 -18.79
C ALA A 254 -6.75 -5.62 -17.87
N LEU A 255 -6.13 -5.16 -16.78
CA LEU A 255 -6.75 -4.21 -15.86
C LEU A 255 -7.00 -2.86 -16.53
N GLN A 256 -6.05 -2.37 -17.33
CA GLN A 256 -6.24 -1.14 -18.11
C GLN A 256 -7.40 -1.26 -19.10
N LEU A 257 -7.52 -2.40 -19.79
CA LEU A 257 -8.63 -2.67 -20.70
C LEU A 257 -9.98 -2.70 -19.96
N VAL A 258 -10.04 -3.32 -18.79
CA VAL A 258 -11.25 -3.32 -17.95
C VAL A 258 -11.61 -1.90 -17.51
N ILE A 259 -10.64 -1.10 -17.07
CA ILE A 259 -10.84 0.31 -16.67
C ILE A 259 -11.44 1.10 -17.84
N THR A 260 -10.92 0.91 -19.05
CA THR A 260 -11.42 1.61 -20.25
C THR A 260 -12.79 1.10 -20.70
N ALA A 261 -13.00 -0.21 -20.70
CA ALA A 261 -14.24 -0.83 -21.16
C ALA A 261 -15.42 -0.50 -20.25
N LEU A 262 -15.19 -0.41 -18.94
CA LEU A 262 -16.19 -0.02 -17.95
C LEU A 262 -16.30 1.50 -17.77
N ALA A 263 -15.57 2.29 -18.57
CA ALA A 263 -15.50 3.75 -18.48
C ALA A 263 -15.30 4.24 -17.03
N LEU A 264 -14.46 3.53 -16.26
CA LEU A 264 -14.24 3.85 -14.85
C LEU A 264 -13.65 5.27 -14.74
N PRO A 265 -13.90 5.97 -13.61
CA PRO A 265 -13.44 7.34 -13.42
C PRO A 265 -11.96 7.52 -13.80
N SER A 266 -11.74 8.39 -14.78
CA SER A 266 -10.43 8.61 -15.41
C SER A 266 -9.56 9.57 -14.60
N THR A 267 -8.26 9.59 -14.86
CA THR A 267 -7.28 10.51 -14.24
C THR A 267 -7.71 11.98 -14.33
N ARG A 268 -8.41 12.37 -15.41
CA ARG A 268 -8.93 13.74 -15.58
C ARG A 268 -10.01 14.09 -14.58
N SER A 269 -10.87 13.13 -14.21
CA SER A 269 -11.91 13.34 -13.20
C SER A 269 -11.30 13.52 -11.80
N GLY A 270 -10.30 12.71 -11.44
CA GLY A 270 -9.56 12.85 -10.18
C GLY A 270 -8.77 14.15 -10.09
N LEU A 271 -8.16 14.59 -11.20
CA LEU A 271 -7.40 15.83 -11.23
C LEU A 271 -8.30 17.08 -11.09
N GLN A 272 -9.52 17.04 -11.63
CA GLN A 272 -10.52 18.08 -11.36
C GLN A 272 -11.02 18.01 -9.91
N ASP A 273 -11.26 16.82 -9.36
CA ASP A 273 -11.65 16.66 -7.94
C ASP A 273 -10.61 17.29 -7.00
N LEU A 274 -9.33 17.02 -7.23
CA LEU A 274 -8.22 17.59 -6.48
C LEU A 274 -8.18 19.13 -6.59
N LEU A 275 -8.17 19.67 -7.82
CA LEU A 275 -8.00 21.11 -8.05
C LEU A 275 -9.20 21.95 -7.61
N THR A 276 -10.40 21.35 -7.59
CA THR A 276 -11.63 22.03 -7.18
C THR A 276 -11.99 21.83 -5.71
N VAL A 277 -11.09 21.21 -4.92
CA VAL A 277 -11.32 20.85 -3.52
C VAL A 277 -12.64 20.08 -3.40
N HIS A 278 -12.68 18.90 -4.02
CA HIS A 278 -13.85 18.02 -4.05
C HIS A 278 -15.11 18.65 -4.68
N TYR A 279 -14.92 19.37 -5.79
CA TYR A 279 -15.97 20.11 -6.51
C TYR A 279 -16.67 21.19 -5.67
N SER A 280 -16.00 21.70 -4.62
CA SER A 280 -16.50 22.87 -3.88
C SER A 280 -16.21 24.20 -4.61
N ARG A 281 -15.34 24.17 -5.63
CA ARG A 281 -14.98 25.33 -6.47
C ARG A 281 -15.30 25.06 -7.94
N SER A 282 -15.34 26.15 -8.72
CA SER A 282 -15.52 26.08 -10.18
C SER A 282 -14.41 25.29 -10.87
N MET A 283 -14.74 24.67 -12.00
CA MET A 283 -13.82 23.80 -12.74
C MET A 283 -12.59 24.57 -13.22
N ALA A 284 -11.41 23.97 -13.09
CA ALA A 284 -10.17 24.59 -13.54
C ALA A 284 -10.06 24.53 -15.08
N PRO A 285 -9.86 25.66 -15.79
CA PRO A 285 -9.80 25.70 -17.26
C PRO A 285 -8.52 25.06 -17.82
N HIS A 286 -7.39 25.18 -17.10
CA HIS A 286 -6.10 24.57 -17.47
C HIS A 286 -5.60 23.62 -16.37
N PRO A 287 -6.24 22.45 -16.20
CA PRO A 287 -6.07 21.63 -15.02
C PRO A 287 -4.65 21.02 -14.93
N TRP A 288 -4.06 20.60 -16.05
CA TRP A 288 -2.71 20.04 -16.06
C TRP A 288 -1.63 21.05 -15.68
N HIS A 289 -1.71 22.29 -16.15
CA HIS A 289 -0.71 23.31 -15.81
C HIS A 289 -0.78 23.66 -14.32
N ALA A 290 -1.99 23.79 -13.76
CA ALA A 290 -2.16 24.04 -12.33
C ALA A 290 -1.62 22.87 -11.50
N PHE A 291 -1.91 21.63 -11.91
CA PHE A 291 -1.42 20.42 -11.28
C PHE A 291 0.11 20.32 -11.31
N LEU A 292 0.75 20.56 -12.45
CA LEU A 292 2.21 20.47 -12.57
C LEU A 292 2.92 21.49 -11.67
N ARG A 293 2.41 22.73 -11.58
CA ARG A 293 2.94 23.74 -10.65
C ARG A 293 2.77 23.31 -9.19
N LEU A 294 1.60 22.80 -8.83
CA LEU A 294 1.32 22.32 -7.47
C LEU A 294 2.22 21.13 -7.11
N SER A 295 2.37 20.18 -8.03
CA SER A 295 3.22 19.00 -7.87
C SER A 295 4.70 19.41 -7.72
N ALA A 296 5.19 20.35 -8.53
CA ALA A 296 6.55 20.87 -8.41
C ALA A 296 6.80 21.56 -7.06
N ALA A 297 5.87 22.41 -6.61
CA ALA A 297 5.95 23.06 -5.30
C ALA A 297 5.94 22.03 -4.15
N PHE A 298 5.05 21.04 -4.24
CA PHE A 298 4.97 19.94 -3.30
C PHE A 298 6.28 19.16 -3.22
N TRP A 299 6.86 18.73 -4.36
CA TRP A 299 8.10 17.96 -4.36
C TRP A 299 9.30 18.76 -3.85
N LYS A 300 9.33 20.07 -4.10
CA LYS A 300 10.35 20.96 -3.54
C LYS A 300 10.28 20.99 -2.02
N GLU A 301 9.09 21.18 -1.45
CA GLU A 301 8.91 21.23 0.00
C GLU A 301 9.11 19.86 0.64
N TRP A 302 8.62 18.79 -0.01
CA TRP A 302 8.84 17.42 0.43
C TRP A 302 10.34 17.10 0.49
N LEU A 303 11.11 17.47 -0.55
CA LEU A 303 12.55 17.22 -0.56
C LEU A 303 13.26 18.06 0.51
N ARG A 304 12.85 19.31 0.71
CA ARG A 304 13.37 20.15 1.80
C ARG A 304 13.15 19.49 3.15
N ALA A 305 11.92 19.05 3.44
CA ALA A 305 11.59 18.35 4.68
C ALA A 305 12.36 17.03 4.81
N ALA A 306 12.44 16.24 3.74
CA ALA A 306 13.17 14.96 3.72
C ALA A 306 14.69 15.14 3.92
N LEU A 307 15.27 16.27 3.53
CA LEU A 307 16.66 16.59 3.80
C LEU A 307 16.90 17.08 5.23
N MET A 308 15.91 17.76 5.84
CA MET A 308 15.95 18.15 7.26
C MET A 308 15.75 16.94 8.18
N GLU A 309 14.92 15.97 7.76
CA GLU A 309 14.66 14.72 8.48
C GLU A 309 14.99 13.50 7.59
N PRO A 310 16.29 13.17 7.42
CA PRO A 310 16.76 12.22 6.42
C PRO A 310 16.41 10.76 6.70
N LEU A 311 15.76 10.46 7.83
CA LEU A 311 15.45 9.09 8.25
C LEU A 311 14.69 8.33 7.16
N VAL A 312 13.69 8.94 6.54
CA VAL A 312 12.90 8.29 5.48
C VAL A 312 13.75 7.98 4.26
N LEU A 313 14.63 8.91 3.84
CA LEU A 313 15.54 8.72 2.72
C LEU A 313 16.56 7.61 3.02
N LEU A 314 17.11 7.60 4.23
CA LEU A 314 18.07 6.59 4.69
C LEU A 314 17.43 5.20 4.75
N LEU A 315 16.18 5.09 5.25
CA LEU A 315 15.43 3.83 5.26
C LEU A 315 15.16 3.33 3.83
N LEU A 316 14.72 4.20 2.92
CA LEU A 316 14.48 3.85 1.52
C LEU A 316 15.78 3.41 0.83
N ALA A 317 16.87 4.15 1.00
CA ALA A 317 18.17 3.83 0.43
C ALA A 317 18.75 2.53 1.00
N GLY A 318 18.69 2.35 2.32
CA GLY A 318 19.12 1.12 3.00
C GLY A 318 18.27 -0.07 2.61
N GLY A 319 16.95 0.11 2.48
CA GLY A 319 16.03 -0.91 1.99
C GLY A 319 16.32 -1.32 0.54
N ALA A 320 16.50 -0.34 -0.36
CA ALA A 320 16.90 -0.59 -1.74
C ALA A 320 18.22 -1.35 -1.80
N TRP A 321 19.22 -0.89 -1.07
CA TRP A 321 20.54 -1.52 -1.02
C TRP A 321 20.46 -2.96 -0.53
N GLY A 322 19.75 -3.22 0.58
CA GLY A 322 19.53 -4.55 1.11
C GLY A 322 18.89 -5.50 0.10
N ALA A 323 17.81 -5.04 -0.53
CA ALA A 323 17.11 -5.82 -1.55
C ALA A 323 18.02 -6.15 -2.75
N PHE A 324 18.74 -5.17 -3.31
CA PHE A 324 19.64 -5.38 -4.44
C PHE A 324 20.84 -6.25 -4.08
N ARG A 325 21.35 -6.14 -2.85
CA ARG A 325 22.52 -6.89 -2.39
C ARG A 325 22.20 -8.36 -2.13
N TYR A 326 20.98 -8.65 -1.69
CA TYR A 326 20.53 -10.00 -1.37
C TYR A 326 19.92 -10.73 -2.59
N HIS A 327 18.95 -10.11 -3.29
CA HIS A 327 18.27 -10.76 -4.41
C HIS A 327 17.75 -9.75 -5.46
N ARG A 328 18.54 -9.51 -6.52
CA ARG A 328 18.25 -8.48 -7.54
C ARG A 328 16.86 -8.56 -8.18
N PRO A 329 16.33 -9.73 -8.59
CA PRO A 329 14.98 -9.80 -9.16
C PRO A 329 13.89 -9.36 -8.17
N PHE A 330 14.06 -9.69 -6.89
CA PHE A 330 13.13 -9.25 -5.84
C PHE A 330 13.25 -7.76 -5.59
N ALA A 331 14.47 -7.21 -5.64
CA ALA A 331 14.71 -5.77 -5.55
C ALA A 331 13.95 -4.99 -6.63
N CYS A 332 13.89 -5.49 -7.87
CA CYS A 332 13.12 -4.88 -8.94
C CYS A 332 11.61 -4.88 -8.66
N VAL A 333 11.07 -5.96 -8.09
CA VAL A 333 9.66 -6.01 -7.66
C VAL A 333 9.39 -4.94 -6.59
N MET A 334 10.20 -4.89 -5.54
CA MET A 334 10.02 -3.94 -4.44
C MET A 334 10.22 -2.49 -4.90
N LEU A 335 11.21 -2.22 -5.75
CA LEU A 335 11.46 -0.90 -6.30
C LEU A 335 10.31 -0.45 -7.21
N GLY A 336 9.74 -1.37 -8.00
CA GLY A 336 8.55 -1.10 -8.81
C GLY A 336 7.35 -0.70 -7.96
N THR A 337 7.10 -1.42 -6.86
CA THR A 337 6.07 -1.05 -5.89
C THR A 337 6.37 0.29 -5.22
N ALA A 338 7.63 0.58 -4.92
CA ALA A 338 8.00 1.85 -4.29
C ALA A 338 7.81 3.05 -5.22
N VAL A 339 8.25 2.93 -6.48
CA VAL A 339 8.02 3.93 -7.53
C VAL A 339 6.52 4.19 -7.68
N ALA A 340 5.68 3.15 -7.66
CA ALA A 340 4.23 3.32 -7.69
C ALA A 340 3.69 4.14 -6.50
N GLY A 341 4.24 3.98 -5.31
CA GLY A 341 3.92 4.82 -4.14
C GLY A 341 4.28 6.29 -4.37
N PHE A 342 5.46 6.58 -4.91
CA PHE A 342 5.87 7.94 -5.26
C PHE A 342 4.99 8.55 -6.36
N VAL A 343 4.66 7.79 -7.40
CA VAL A 343 3.77 8.24 -8.48
C VAL A 343 2.36 8.50 -7.94
N ASN A 344 1.88 7.65 -7.02
CA ASN A 344 0.60 7.85 -6.36
C ASN A 344 0.57 9.15 -5.52
N GLN A 345 1.66 9.44 -4.78
CA GLN A 345 1.84 10.72 -4.09
C GLN A 345 1.89 11.90 -5.08
N ALA A 346 2.62 11.75 -6.19
CA ALA A 346 2.72 12.80 -7.20
C ALA A 346 1.35 13.17 -7.79
N GLY A 347 0.46 12.17 -7.92
CA GLY A 347 -0.92 12.33 -8.37
C GLY A 347 -1.85 13.07 -7.40
N HIS A 348 -1.47 13.14 -6.12
CA HIS A 348 -2.23 13.82 -5.06
C HIS A 348 -1.24 14.62 -4.18
N PRO A 349 -0.71 15.76 -4.68
CA PRO A 349 0.24 16.61 -3.98
C PRO A 349 -0.40 17.32 -2.78
N GLU A 350 -0.74 16.54 -1.75
CA GLU A 350 -1.34 16.98 -0.50
C GLU A 350 -0.52 16.44 0.67
N THR A 351 -0.07 17.33 1.54
CA THR A 351 0.78 16.99 2.70
C THR A 351 0.00 16.25 3.78
N ALA A 352 -1.28 16.59 3.99
CA ALA A 352 -2.13 15.96 4.99
C ALA A 352 -2.39 14.45 4.74
N MET A 353 -2.35 14.03 3.47
CA MET A 353 -2.54 12.63 3.04
C MET A 353 -1.22 11.94 2.67
N GLY A 354 -0.08 12.64 2.82
CA GLY A 354 1.23 12.18 2.37
C GLY A 354 1.66 10.81 2.90
N PRO A 355 1.63 10.58 4.23
CA PRO A 355 2.01 9.28 4.81
C PRO A 355 1.18 8.12 4.25
N ARG A 356 -0.12 8.35 4.00
CA ARG A 356 -1.07 7.38 3.47
C ARG A 356 -0.81 7.00 2.02
N LEU A 357 -0.40 7.95 1.20
CA LEU A 357 -0.21 7.75 -0.23
C LEU A 357 1.18 7.16 -0.56
N MET A 358 2.17 7.34 0.33
CA MET A 358 3.52 6.77 0.22
C MET A 358 3.68 5.40 0.87
N VAL A 359 2.62 4.81 1.47
CA VAL A 359 2.70 3.51 2.17
C VAL A 359 3.30 2.38 1.33
N MET A 360 3.06 2.37 0.01
CA MET A 360 3.65 1.39 -0.90
C MET A 360 5.17 1.53 -1.01
N ALA A 361 5.71 2.76 -0.95
CA ALA A 361 7.14 3.01 -0.92
C ALA A 361 7.79 2.53 0.38
N MET A 362 7.07 2.60 1.50
CA MET A 362 7.56 2.14 2.79
C MET A 362 7.65 0.60 2.88
N LEU A 363 7.07 -0.16 1.96
CA LEU A 363 7.31 -1.61 1.90
C LEU A 363 8.78 -1.94 1.55
N LEU A 364 9.48 -1.03 0.86
CA LEU A 364 10.87 -1.21 0.49
C LEU A 364 11.80 -1.33 1.72
N PRO A 365 11.80 -0.42 2.71
CA PRO A 365 12.56 -0.60 3.94
C PRO A 365 12.06 -1.79 4.77
N VAL A 366 10.74 -2.04 4.83
CA VAL A 366 10.14 -3.16 5.58
C VAL A 366 10.76 -4.51 5.18
N CYS A 367 10.90 -4.76 3.88
CA CYS A 367 11.53 -5.99 3.38
C CYS A 367 13.06 -5.85 3.23
N GLY A 368 13.54 -4.69 2.82
CA GLY A 368 14.92 -4.47 2.41
C GLY A 368 15.91 -4.40 3.57
N ILE A 369 15.55 -3.81 4.71
CA ILE A 369 16.44 -3.69 5.87
C ILE A 369 16.78 -5.07 6.46
N PRO A 370 15.81 -5.97 6.71
CA PRO A 370 16.11 -7.34 7.10
C PRO A 370 17.06 -8.06 6.14
N LEU A 371 16.88 -7.87 4.83
CA LEU A 371 17.75 -8.45 3.80
C LEU A 371 19.16 -7.87 3.84
N LEU A 372 19.29 -6.57 4.14
CA LEU A 372 20.60 -5.93 4.31
C LEU A 372 21.34 -6.56 5.50
N VAL A 373 20.69 -6.69 6.65
CA VAL A 373 21.28 -7.27 7.87
C VAL A 373 21.66 -8.74 7.65
N GLU A 374 20.77 -9.54 7.06
CA GLU A 374 21.03 -10.94 6.72
C GLU A 374 22.24 -11.07 5.77
N SER A 375 22.35 -10.18 4.77
CA SER A 375 23.47 -10.19 3.82
C SER A 375 24.83 -9.87 4.45
N HIS A 376 24.84 -9.16 5.58
CA HIS A 376 26.04 -8.90 6.38
C HIS A 376 26.33 -10.08 7.31
N ALA A 377 25.34 -10.58 8.03
CA ALA A 377 25.48 -11.71 8.95
C ALA A 377 26.05 -12.96 8.25
N ARG A 378 25.56 -13.30 7.05
CA ARG A 378 26.11 -14.43 6.26
C ARG A 378 27.57 -14.26 5.88
N ARG A 379 28.01 -13.03 5.61
CA ARG A 379 29.41 -12.77 5.23
C ARG A 379 30.36 -12.89 6.42
N TYR A 380 29.92 -12.48 7.61
CA TYR A 380 30.70 -12.67 8.83
C TYR A 380 30.77 -14.15 9.24
N GLY A 381 29.67 -14.90 9.09
CA GLY A 381 29.65 -16.34 9.35
C GLY A 381 30.62 -17.12 8.47
N MET A 382 30.70 -16.82 7.16
CA MET A 382 31.66 -17.48 6.26
C MET A 382 33.11 -17.09 6.56
N ARG A 383 33.40 -15.82 6.88
CA ARG A 383 34.75 -15.39 7.28
C ARG A 383 35.23 -16.01 8.59
N GLY A 384 34.33 -16.30 9.53
CA GLY A 384 34.66 -16.99 10.77
C GLY A 384 34.97 -18.48 10.60
N GLN A 385 34.38 -19.14 9.61
CA GLN A 385 34.66 -20.55 9.29
C GLN A 385 35.97 -20.72 8.52
N ASP A 386 36.35 -19.78 7.64
CA ASP A 386 37.66 -19.82 6.95
C ASP A 386 38.85 -19.61 7.92
N ALA A 387 38.62 -19.07 9.11
CA ALA A 387 39.64 -18.92 10.16
C ALA A 387 39.88 -20.21 10.97
N VAL A 388 39.01 -21.21 10.84
CA VAL A 388 39.14 -22.53 11.49
C VAL A 388 39.40 -23.61 10.43
N LEU A 389 40.45 -23.41 9.63
CA LEU A 389 41.07 -24.53 8.92
C LEU A 389 41.98 -25.26 9.93
N PRO A 390 41.81 -26.58 10.16
CA PRO A 390 42.73 -27.32 11.01
C PRO A 390 44.14 -27.26 10.40
N PRO A 391 45.21 -27.27 11.23
CA PRO A 391 46.57 -27.22 10.72
C PRO A 391 46.78 -28.40 9.78
N ARG A 392 47.24 -28.10 8.55
CA ARG A 392 47.74 -29.11 7.61
C ARG A 392 48.77 -29.96 8.33
N VAL A 393 48.41 -31.19 8.67
CA VAL A 393 49.39 -32.21 9.08
C VAL A 393 50.38 -32.33 7.94
N GLY A 394 51.63 -31.97 8.21
CA GLY A 394 52.72 -32.00 7.25
C GLY A 394 52.83 -33.39 6.65
N ARG A 395 52.67 -33.47 5.33
CA ARG A 395 53.01 -34.65 4.55
C ARG A 395 54.53 -34.78 4.63
N GLN A 396 55.03 -35.66 5.49
CA GLN A 396 56.44 -36.03 5.51
C GLN A 396 56.79 -36.60 4.13
N SER A 397 57.72 -35.96 3.43
CA SER A 397 58.33 -36.51 2.21
C SER A 397 59.13 -37.75 2.58
N PRO A 398 58.97 -38.88 1.85
CA PRO A 398 59.90 -40.00 1.98
C PRO A 398 61.28 -39.58 1.51
N ALA A 399 62.31 -40.03 2.24
CA ALA A 399 63.72 -39.80 1.95
C ALA A 399 64.13 -40.41 0.59
N PRO A 400 65.18 -39.86 -0.06
CA PRO A 400 65.67 -40.38 -1.33
C PRO A 400 66.32 -41.76 -1.14
N GLU A 401 65.88 -42.75 -1.93
CA GLU A 401 66.54 -44.05 -2.04
C GLU A 401 67.96 -43.88 -2.57
N SER A 402 68.92 -44.34 -1.77
CA SER A 402 70.32 -44.49 -2.15
C SER A 402 70.46 -45.60 -3.18
N VAL A 403 71.03 -45.24 -4.32
CA VAL A 403 71.56 -46.15 -5.34
C VAL A 403 72.70 -47.00 -4.75
N SER A 404 72.58 -48.33 -4.81
CA SER A 404 73.75 -49.22 -4.82
C SER A 404 73.46 -50.57 -5.49
N ARG A 405 74.11 -50.74 -6.65
CA ARG A 405 74.55 -51.96 -7.37
C ARG A 405 73.53 -52.99 -7.84
#